data_AF-A0A7S4BWK0-F1
#
_entry.id   AF-A0A7S4BWK0-F1
#
_cell.length_a   1.000
_cell.length_b   1.000
_cell.length_c   1.000
_cell.angle_alpha   90.00
_cell.angle_beta   90.00
_cell.angle_gamma   90.00
#
_symmetry.space_group_name_H-M   'P 1'
#
loop_
_entity.id
_entity.type
_entity.pdbx_description
1 polymer ?
#
loop_
_entity_poly.entity_id
_entity_poly.type
_entity_poly.pdbx_seq_one_letter_code
_entity_poly.pdbx_strand_id
1 'polypeptide(L)'
;LCLCLCLCVAPFLYSQTIAEVTPRQKILHIKFTKPTMGLAGNTSARDTAVIANRYPTAIVMGSIKTSVIPEEEKYIRGDTRVLGFTVTALTDTTCSITLATEFALRGGFDGQLMKLAMRCTGVDKIAAKKVALDNNKCLKRLRTALETRHSKLDGQQHEAKDE
;
A
#
# COMPACT_ATOMS: atom_id res chain seq x y z
N LEU A 1 2.75 -8.87 11.58
CA LEU A 1 1.88 -8.62 10.41
C LEU A 1 1.83 -7.15 9.97
N CYS A 2 1.90 -6.16 10.86
CA CYS A 2 1.82 -4.74 10.46
C CYS A 2 3.02 -4.24 9.61
N LEU A 3 4.21 -4.82 9.77
CA LEU A 3 5.39 -4.49 8.94
C LEU A 3 5.40 -5.16 7.56
N CYS A 4 4.69 -6.28 7.36
CA CYS A 4 4.73 -7.01 6.07
C CYS A 4 3.96 -6.27 4.95
N LEU A 5 3.02 -5.41 5.30
CA LEU A 5 2.17 -4.71 4.33
C LEU A 5 2.85 -3.57 3.59
N CYS A 6 3.83 -2.93 4.24
CA CYS A 6 4.60 -1.85 3.62
C CYS A 6 5.61 -2.35 2.58
N LEU A 7 5.97 -3.64 2.62
CA LEU A 7 6.90 -4.26 1.66
C LEU A 7 6.23 -4.73 0.36
N CYS A 8 4.89 -4.77 0.34
CA CYS A 8 4.18 -5.41 -0.75
C CYS A 8 3.87 -4.43 -1.91
N VAL A 9 3.54 -3.16 -1.64
CA VAL A 9 3.24 -2.17 -2.70
C VAL A 9 4.54 -1.57 -3.28
N ALA A 10 5.14 -2.27 -4.24
CA ALA A 10 6.36 -1.90 -4.99
C ALA A 10 7.68 -1.89 -4.18
N PRO A 11 8.85 -2.16 -4.82
CA PRO A 11 10.17 -2.03 -4.18
C PRO A 11 10.59 -0.57 -3.86
N PHE A 12 9.64 0.37 -3.85
CA PHE A 12 9.87 1.82 -3.86
C PHE A 12 9.04 2.55 -2.77
N LEU A 13 8.57 1.82 -1.77
CA LEU A 13 7.75 2.34 -0.68
C LEU A 13 8.57 2.41 0.61
N TYR A 14 8.70 3.61 1.17
CA TYR A 14 9.14 3.77 2.55
C TYR A 14 7.92 4.11 3.40
N SER A 15 7.63 3.30 4.42
CA SER A 15 6.52 3.53 5.33
C SER A 15 7.04 3.60 6.76
N GLN A 16 6.69 4.68 7.45
CA GLN A 16 7.07 4.92 8.84
C GLN A 16 5.83 5.01 9.71
N THR A 17 5.83 4.32 10.85
CA THR A 17 4.81 4.55 11.89
C THR A 17 5.19 5.81 12.66
N ILE A 18 4.32 6.81 12.62
CA ILE A 18 4.56 8.11 13.25
C ILE A 18 3.97 8.14 14.65
N ALA A 19 2.77 7.58 14.81
CA ALA A 19 2.10 7.51 16.10
C ALA A 19 1.25 6.24 16.20
N GLU A 20 1.15 5.72 17.41
CA GLU A 20 0.18 4.69 17.78
C GLU A 20 -0.94 5.36 18.56
N VAL A 21 -2.14 5.40 17.96
CA VAL A 21 -3.32 6.03 18.58
C VAL A 21 -3.96 5.03 19.53
N THR A 22 -4.09 3.78 19.09
CA THR A 22 -4.54 2.64 19.89
C THR A 22 -3.80 1.38 19.44
N PRO A 23 -3.88 0.25 20.18
CA PRO A 23 -3.29 -1.02 19.73
C PRO A 23 -3.78 -1.51 18.36
N ARG A 24 -4.93 -0.97 17.90
CA ARG A 24 -5.53 -1.28 16.60
C ARG A 24 -5.45 -0.13 15.60
N GLN A 25 -4.94 1.04 15.98
CA GLN A 25 -4.92 2.22 15.12
C GLN A 25 -3.55 2.90 15.13
N LYS A 26 -2.96 3.06 13.96
CA LYS A 26 -1.64 3.68 13.80
C LYS A 26 -1.69 4.74 12.71
N ILE A 27 -0.95 5.83 12.91
CA ILE A 27 -0.72 6.83 11.90
C ILE A 27 0.56 6.46 11.14
N LEU A 28 0.46 6.36 9.83
CA LEU A 28 1.56 6.00 8.94
C LEU A 28 1.87 7.16 8.00
N HIS A 29 3.17 7.42 7.81
CA HIS A 29 3.69 8.24 6.73
C HIS A 29 4.24 7.33 5.65
N ILE A 30 3.63 7.37 4.47
CA ILE A 30 4.03 6.54 3.34
C ILE A 30 4.64 7.48 2.28
N LYS A 31 5.90 7.24 1.94
CA LYS A 31 6.65 7.98 0.92
C LYS A 31 6.82 7.09 -0.31
N PHE A 32 6.49 7.64 -1.48
CA PHE A 32 6.64 7.00 -2.77
C PHE A 32 7.87 7.54 -3.48
N THR A 33 8.76 6.66 -3.91
CA THR A 33 9.91 7.08 -4.73
C THR A 33 9.42 7.71 -6.04
N LYS A 34 10.09 8.78 -6.45
CA LYS A 34 9.86 9.42 -7.75
C LYS A 34 10.08 8.39 -8.87
N PRO A 35 9.16 8.29 -9.86
CA PRO A 35 9.40 7.48 -11.04
C PRO A 35 10.67 7.95 -11.75
N THR A 36 11.55 7.04 -12.16
CA THR A 36 12.84 7.40 -12.79
C THR A 36 12.83 7.28 -14.31
N MET A 37 11.74 6.81 -14.92
CA MET A 37 11.69 6.54 -16.37
C MET A 37 10.44 7.11 -17.06
N GLY A 38 10.59 7.53 -18.31
CA GLY A 38 9.53 8.02 -19.21
C GLY A 38 8.97 9.40 -18.82
N LEU A 39 7.83 9.80 -19.42
CA LEU A 39 7.11 11.05 -19.11
C LEU A 39 6.76 11.20 -17.62
N ALA A 40 6.62 10.07 -16.90
CA ALA A 40 6.42 10.05 -15.46
C ALA A 40 7.64 10.51 -14.65
N GLY A 41 8.84 10.51 -15.24
CA GLY A 41 10.08 11.00 -14.62
C GLY A 41 10.11 12.51 -14.35
N ASN A 42 9.24 13.27 -15.02
CA ASN A 42 9.11 14.72 -14.81
C ASN A 42 8.15 15.07 -13.67
N THR A 43 7.63 14.06 -12.97
CA THR A 43 6.65 14.28 -11.90
C THR A 43 7.32 14.29 -10.53
N SER A 44 6.82 15.11 -9.59
CA SER A 44 7.36 15.21 -8.23
C SER A 44 7.23 13.91 -7.46
N ALA A 45 8.02 13.69 -6.40
CA ALA A 45 7.77 12.56 -5.50
C ALA A 45 6.42 12.73 -4.78
N ARG A 46 5.81 11.64 -4.30
CA ARG A 46 4.53 11.70 -3.57
C ARG A 46 4.70 11.17 -2.16
N ASP A 47 3.89 11.67 -1.26
CA ASP A 47 3.71 11.08 0.07
C ASP A 47 2.22 11.02 0.42
N THR A 48 1.88 10.24 1.44
CA THR A 48 0.54 10.24 2.03
C THR A 48 0.63 10.01 3.53
N ALA A 49 -0.21 10.72 4.27
CA ALA A 49 -0.46 10.49 5.68
C ALA A 49 -1.75 9.71 5.81
N VAL A 50 -1.71 8.53 6.42
CA VAL A 50 -2.89 7.67 6.58
C VAL A 50 -3.06 7.23 8.03
N ILE A 51 -4.31 7.03 8.44
CA ILE A 51 -4.63 6.26 9.64
C ILE A 51 -4.95 4.83 9.23
N ALA A 52 -4.19 3.88 9.75
CA ALA A 52 -4.38 2.45 9.55
C ALA A 52 -5.19 1.88 10.72
N ASN A 53 -6.39 1.39 10.42
CA ASN A 53 -7.30 0.77 11.37
C ASN A 53 -7.31 -0.75 11.17
N ARG A 54 -7.02 -1.50 12.22
CA ARG A 54 -7.02 -2.96 12.24
C ARG A 54 -8.32 -3.51 12.81
N TYR A 55 -9.00 -4.31 12.01
CA TYR A 55 -10.17 -5.10 12.35
C TYR A 55 -9.79 -6.60 12.39
N PRO A 56 -10.66 -7.49 12.91
CA PRO A 56 -10.36 -8.92 12.97
C PRO A 56 -9.99 -9.53 11.62
N THR A 57 -10.69 -9.15 10.56
CA THR A 57 -10.54 -9.69 9.20
C THR A 57 -10.13 -8.66 8.17
N ALA A 58 -9.76 -7.44 8.58
CA ALA A 58 -9.42 -6.38 7.65
C ALA A 58 -8.42 -5.37 8.23
N ILE A 59 -7.69 -4.69 7.36
CA ILE A 59 -7.06 -3.41 7.71
C ILE A 59 -7.49 -2.39 6.68
N VAL A 60 -7.94 -1.24 7.17
CA VAL A 60 -8.41 -0.13 6.36
C VAL A 60 -7.54 1.08 6.65
N MET A 61 -7.01 1.69 5.61
CA MET A 61 -6.19 2.88 5.62
C MET A 61 -6.91 3.98 4.86
N GLY A 62 -7.06 5.13 5.50
CA GLY A 62 -7.63 6.33 4.90
C GLY A 62 -6.71 7.52 5.10
N SER A 63 -6.62 8.41 4.11
CA SER A 63 -5.85 9.63 4.25
C SER A 63 -6.39 10.53 5.37
N ILE A 64 -5.47 11.12 6.13
CA ILE A 64 -5.79 12.05 7.21
C ILE A 64 -5.08 13.37 7.01
N LYS A 65 -5.68 14.44 7.54
CA LYS A 65 -5.00 15.71 7.77
C LYS A 65 -4.51 15.72 9.20
N THR A 66 -3.22 15.94 9.41
CA THR A 66 -2.61 15.95 10.74
C THR A 66 -1.40 16.85 10.78
N SER A 67 -1.16 17.49 11.92
CA SER A 67 0.03 18.34 12.15
C SER A 67 1.31 17.53 12.37
N VAL A 68 1.21 16.25 12.75
CA VAL A 68 2.40 15.41 13.00
C VAL A 68 3.13 14.97 11.73
N ILE A 69 2.47 15.09 10.57
CA ILE A 69 3.06 14.83 9.26
C ILE A 69 2.76 16.05 8.38
N PRO A 70 3.53 17.15 8.53
CA PRO A 70 3.34 18.36 7.74
C PRO A 70 3.56 18.08 6.25
N GLU A 71 3.05 18.94 5.39
CA GLU A 71 3.34 18.90 3.96
C GLU A 71 4.78 19.35 3.72
N GLU A 72 5.55 18.56 2.95
CA GLU A 72 6.94 18.85 2.60
C GLU A 72 6.99 19.30 1.13
N GLU A 73 7.60 20.45 0.80
CA GLU A 73 7.59 21.00 -0.59
C GLU A 73 8.09 20.03 -1.68
N LYS A 74 9.03 19.14 -1.32
CA LYS A 74 9.57 18.12 -2.25
C LYS A 74 8.60 16.98 -2.56
N TYR A 75 7.51 16.85 -1.81
CA TYR A 75 6.48 15.84 -1.99
C TYR A 75 5.14 16.48 -2.33
N ILE A 76 4.44 15.92 -3.30
CA ILE A 76 3.02 16.21 -3.50
C ILE A 76 2.22 15.25 -2.64
N ARG A 77 1.47 15.79 -1.66
CA ARG A 77 0.59 15.00 -0.78
C ARG A 77 -0.53 14.39 -1.60
N GLY A 78 -0.43 13.09 -1.82
CA GLY A 78 -1.49 12.30 -2.44
C GLY A 78 -2.61 11.99 -1.45
N ASP A 79 -3.74 11.56 -2.00
CA ASP A 79 -4.96 11.31 -1.25
C ASP A 79 -5.41 9.86 -1.47
N THR A 80 -5.25 9.07 -0.42
CA THR A 80 -5.62 7.66 -0.37
C THR A 80 -7.10 7.57 -0.01
N ARG A 81 -7.94 7.50 -1.05
CA ARG A 81 -9.40 7.39 -0.90
C ARG A 81 -9.82 6.03 -0.38
N VAL A 82 -9.19 4.99 -0.91
CA VAL A 82 -9.37 3.61 -0.47
C VAL A 82 -8.00 2.95 -0.44
N LEU A 83 -7.58 2.43 0.70
CA LEU A 83 -6.44 1.52 0.76
C LEU A 83 -6.72 0.53 1.88
N GLY A 84 -6.73 -0.75 1.56
CA GLY A 84 -6.99 -1.74 2.59
C GLY A 84 -7.05 -3.12 2.02
N PHE A 85 -7.12 -4.08 2.92
CA PHE A 85 -7.29 -5.45 2.54
C PHE A 85 -8.24 -6.13 3.50
N THR A 86 -8.96 -7.10 2.96
CA THR A 86 -9.82 -8.01 3.70
C THR A 86 -9.28 -9.41 3.57
N VAL A 87 -9.40 -10.19 4.63
CA VAL A 87 -9.01 -11.59 4.69
C VAL A 87 -10.24 -12.40 4.98
N THR A 88 -10.57 -13.32 4.08
CA THR A 88 -11.69 -14.24 4.22
C THR A 88 -11.14 -15.65 4.37
N ALA A 89 -11.42 -16.31 5.49
CA ALA A 89 -11.09 -17.73 5.63
C ALA A 89 -11.90 -18.55 4.62
N LEU A 90 -11.25 -19.46 3.90
CA LEU A 90 -11.90 -20.41 3.00
C LEU A 90 -11.94 -21.80 3.63
N THR A 91 -10.87 -22.17 4.32
CA THR A 91 -10.75 -23.37 5.16
C THR A 91 -9.89 -23.04 6.38
N ASP A 92 -9.65 -24.02 7.26
CA ASP A 92 -8.75 -23.87 8.41
C ASP A 92 -7.28 -23.57 8.02
N THR A 93 -6.90 -23.89 6.78
CA THR A 93 -5.54 -23.74 6.25
C THR A 93 -5.43 -22.77 5.08
N THR A 94 -6.55 -22.25 4.57
CA THR A 94 -6.56 -21.39 3.39
C THR A 94 -7.38 -20.13 3.60
N CYS A 95 -6.91 -19.02 3.06
CA CYS A 95 -7.61 -17.74 3.10
C CYS A 95 -7.52 -17.03 1.75
N SER A 96 -8.54 -16.22 1.47
CA SER A 96 -8.56 -15.27 0.38
C SER A 96 -8.20 -13.89 0.91
N ILE A 97 -7.24 -13.21 0.27
CA ILE A 97 -6.85 -11.84 0.59
C ILE A 97 -7.27 -10.95 -0.57
N THR A 98 -8.16 -10.00 -0.31
CA THR A 98 -8.58 -8.99 -1.29
C THR A 98 -7.91 -7.67 -0.95
N LEU A 99 -7.24 -7.05 -1.91
CA LEU A 99 -6.62 -5.72 -1.78
C LEU A 99 -7.45 -4.71 -2.59
N ALA A 100 -7.90 -3.65 -1.93
CA ALA A 100 -8.58 -2.52 -2.57
C ALA A 100 -7.68 -1.27 -2.48
N THR A 101 -7.47 -0.61 -3.61
CA THR A 101 -6.64 0.61 -3.69
C THR A 101 -7.26 1.63 -4.65
N GLU A 102 -7.52 2.83 -4.14
CA GLU A 102 -7.82 4.05 -4.90
C GLU A 102 -6.94 5.17 -4.34
N PHE A 103 -6.07 5.70 -5.19
CA PHE A 103 -5.12 6.74 -4.82
C PHE A 103 -5.20 7.89 -5.83
N ALA A 104 -5.44 9.09 -5.32
CA ALA A 104 -5.37 10.31 -6.11
C ALA A 104 -3.99 10.95 -5.94
N LEU A 105 -3.23 11.00 -7.04
CA LEU A 105 -1.86 11.54 -7.06
C LEU A 105 -1.79 13.07 -6.84
N ARG A 106 -2.92 13.78 -7.00
CA ARG A 106 -3.06 15.24 -6.97
C ARG A 106 -2.06 15.97 -7.90
N GLY A 107 -1.98 17.30 -7.76
CA GLY A 107 -1.08 18.16 -8.55
C GLY A 107 -1.57 18.40 -9.98
N GLY A 108 -0.64 18.52 -10.94
CA GLY A 108 -0.98 18.80 -12.35
C GLY A 108 -1.86 17.74 -13.02
N PHE A 109 -2.01 16.56 -12.41
CA PHE A 109 -2.93 15.51 -12.84
C PHE A 109 -4.41 15.82 -12.57
N ASP A 110 -4.71 16.80 -11.71
CA ASP A 110 -6.09 17.14 -11.37
C ASP A 110 -6.76 18.10 -12.35
N GLY A 111 -5.99 18.75 -13.22
CA GLY A 111 -6.52 19.66 -14.24
C GLY A 111 -7.42 18.94 -15.24
N GLN A 112 -8.58 19.52 -15.56
CA GLN A 112 -9.56 18.93 -16.48
C GLN A 112 -8.97 18.67 -17.87
N LEU A 113 -8.16 19.61 -18.38
CA LEU A 113 -7.46 19.47 -19.67
C LEU A 113 -6.48 18.29 -19.67
N MET A 114 -5.72 18.11 -18.60
CA MET A 114 -4.79 16.99 -18.46
C MET A 114 -5.55 15.66 -18.37
N LYS A 115 -6.64 15.61 -17.60
CA LYS A 115 -7.52 14.43 -17.50
C LYS A 115 -8.12 14.06 -18.85
N LEU A 116 -8.58 15.05 -19.62
CA LEU A 116 -9.10 14.83 -20.97
C LEU A 116 -8.01 14.32 -21.92
N ALA A 117 -6.84 14.96 -21.92
CA ALA A 117 -5.71 14.55 -22.73
C ALA A 117 -5.26 13.11 -22.42
N MET A 118 -5.18 12.73 -21.14
CA MET A 118 -4.84 11.36 -20.73
C MET A 118 -5.87 10.33 -21.19
N ARG A 119 -7.17 10.67 -21.16
CA ARG A 119 -8.26 9.81 -21.66
C ARG A 119 -8.21 9.67 -23.18
N CYS A 120 -8.01 10.77 -23.91
CA CYS A 120 -7.93 10.76 -25.37
C CYS A 120 -6.70 10.01 -25.89
N THR A 121 -5.59 10.06 -25.16
CA THR A 121 -4.35 9.34 -25.51
C THR A 121 -4.30 7.91 -24.98
N GLY A 122 -5.29 7.48 -24.17
CA GLY A 122 -5.34 6.15 -23.55
C GLY A 122 -4.25 5.87 -22.52
N VAL A 123 -3.49 6.89 -22.12
CA VAL A 123 -2.42 6.79 -21.11
C VAL A 123 -3.00 6.39 -19.76
N ASP A 124 -4.24 6.79 -19.47
CA ASP A 124 -5.00 6.39 -18.29
C ASP A 124 -5.19 4.86 -18.19
N LYS A 125 -5.55 4.21 -19.30
CA LYS A 125 -5.72 2.74 -19.36
C LYS A 125 -4.40 2.01 -19.17
N ILE A 126 -3.32 2.51 -19.76
CA ILE A 126 -1.97 1.95 -19.60
C ILE A 126 -1.51 2.09 -18.15
N ALA A 127 -1.73 3.26 -17.54
CA ALA A 127 -1.42 3.50 -16.13
C ALA A 127 -2.23 2.57 -15.21
N ALA A 128 -3.53 2.43 -15.43
CA ALA A 128 -4.39 1.52 -14.68
C ALA A 128 -3.91 0.06 -14.78
N LYS A 129 -3.53 -0.40 -15.98
CA LYS A 129 -2.97 -1.74 -16.18
C LYS A 129 -1.65 -1.93 -15.42
N LYS A 130 -0.77 -0.94 -15.40
CA LYS A 130 0.49 -0.99 -14.63
C LYS A 130 0.22 -1.07 -13.13
N VAL A 131 -0.70 -0.25 -12.61
CA VAL A 131 -1.12 -0.28 -11.20
C VAL A 131 -1.67 -1.65 -10.83
N ALA A 132 -2.51 -2.24 -11.67
CA ALA A 132 -3.03 -3.60 -11.44
C ALA A 132 -1.91 -4.66 -11.39
N LEU A 133 -0.90 -4.57 -12.27
CA LEU A 133 0.25 -5.47 -12.24
C LEU A 133 1.09 -5.30 -10.96
N ASP A 134 1.28 -4.08 -10.49
CA ASP A 134 2.03 -3.81 -9.27
C ASP A 134 1.27 -4.30 -8.02
N ASN A 135 -0.05 -4.15 -7.97
CA ASN A 135 -0.91 -4.73 -6.94
C ASN A 135 -0.88 -6.28 -6.97
N ASN A 136 -0.82 -6.89 -8.14
CA ASN A 136 -0.69 -8.35 -8.24
C ASN A 136 0.69 -8.83 -7.76
N LYS A 137 1.77 -8.10 -8.08
CA LYS A 137 3.12 -8.39 -7.53
C LYS A 137 3.14 -8.24 -6.02
N CYS A 138 2.45 -7.23 -5.49
CA CYS A 138 2.25 -7.00 -4.07
C CYS A 138 1.62 -8.22 -3.37
N LEU A 139 0.48 -8.69 -3.89
CA LEU A 139 -0.19 -9.88 -3.35
C LEU A 139 0.68 -11.14 -3.44
N LYS A 140 1.45 -11.32 -4.52
CA LYS A 140 2.41 -12.44 -4.64
C LYS A 140 3.50 -12.39 -3.56
N ARG A 141 4.09 -11.21 -3.31
CA ARG A 141 5.09 -11.03 -2.25
C ARG A 141 4.50 -11.29 -0.86
N LEU A 142 3.28 -10.81 -0.62
CA LEU A 142 2.57 -11.07 0.63
C LEU A 142 2.36 -12.58 0.84
N ARG A 143 1.89 -13.27 -0.20
CA ARG A 143 1.73 -14.73 -0.19
C ARG A 143 3.04 -15.43 0.18
N THR A 144 4.14 -15.13 -0.52
CA THR A 144 5.46 -15.74 -0.24
C THR A 144 5.92 -15.46 1.20
N ALA A 145 5.72 -14.24 1.71
CA ALA A 145 6.08 -13.89 3.08
C ALA A 145 5.24 -14.65 4.12
N LEU A 146 3.95 -14.86 3.85
CA LEU A 146 3.07 -15.65 4.71
C LEU A 146 3.46 -17.14 4.69
N GLU A 147 3.71 -17.71 3.52
CA GLU A 147 4.17 -19.10 3.36
C GLU A 147 5.51 -19.31 4.09
N THR A 148 6.48 -18.42 3.90
CA THR A 148 7.80 -18.48 4.58
C THR A 148 7.65 -18.40 6.09
N ARG A 149 6.74 -17.55 6.58
CA ARG A 149 6.48 -17.40 8.03
C ARG A 149 5.82 -18.66 8.60
N HIS A 150 4.91 -19.27 7.86
CA HIS A 150 4.25 -20.51 8.26
C HIS A 150 5.27 -21.65 8.39
N SER A 151 6.14 -21.86 7.38
CA SER A 151 7.16 -22.91 7.43
C SER A 151 8.14 -22.76 8.60
N LYS A 152 8.46 -21.51 9.01
CA LYS A 152 9.30 -21.27 10.19
C LYS A 152 8.62 -21.61 11.51
N LEU A 153 7.31 -21.38 11.61
CA LEU A 153 6.53 -21.71 12.79
C LEU A 153 6.36 -23.23 12.93
N ASP A 154 6.15 -23.93 11.82
CA ASP A 154 6.00 -25.39 11.82
C ASP A 154 7.31 -26.10 12.20
N GLY A 155 8.46 -25.57 11.76
CA GLY A 155 9.78 -26.09 12.16
C GLY A 155 10.08 -25.94 13.66
N GLN A 156 9.69 -24.82 14.27
CA GLN A 156 9.87 -24.58 15.70
C GLN A 156 8.94 -25.43 16.58
N GLN A 157 7.77 -25.82 16.06
CA GLN A 157 6.87 -26.75 16.76
C GLN A 157 7.34 -28.20 16.69
N HIS A 158 8.19 -28.56 15.72
CA HIS A 158 8.78 -29.88 15.62
C HIS A 158 9.98 -30.05 16.56
N GLU A 159 10.85 -29.04 16.67
CA GLU A 159 11.99 -29.06 17.62
C GLU A 159 11.52 -29.09 19.09
N ALA A 160 10.42 -28.42 19.43
CA ALA A 160 9.88 -28.41 20.80
C ALA A 160 9.12 -29.69 21.21
N LYS A 161 8.97 -30.67 20.31
CA LYS A 161 8.37 -31.99 20.60
C LYS A 161 9.40 -33.12 20.74
N ASP A 162 10.65 -32.84 20.39
CA ASP A 162 11.76 -33.80 20.44
C ASP A 162 12.69 -33.56 21.67
N GLU A 163 12.31 -32.67 22.59
CA GLU A 163 12.84 -32.53 23.97
C GLU A 163 11.85 -33.08 25.00
#